data_AF-A0A348HBT0-F1
#
_entry.id   AF-A0A348HBT0-F1
#
_cell.length_a   1.000
_cell.length_b   1.000
_cell.length_c   1.000
_cell.angle_alpha   90.00
_cell.angle_beta   90.00
_cell.angle_gamma   90.00
#
_symmetry.space_group_name_H-M   'P 1'
#
loop_
_entity.id
_entity.type
_entity.pdbx_description
1 polymer ?
#
loop_
_entity_poly.entity_id
_entity_poly.type
_entity_poly.pdbx_seq_one_letter_code
_entity_poly.pdbx_strand_id
1 'polypeptide(L)'
;MILDLDIGNTLSKWRLKERSSNQIKARGAVWTHEEWRPGEDIPDLGIVEVVRISNVARSEVLIETVGMLSKRVMSVHVARSESEALGVRNGYEHPGLLGVDRWLGVLAGYRLSQGCVVVDCGSAITMDIVLPGGEHLGGYILPGLRLMKESLRLNTRNVPIDPDSEPATLRVPGKKTLDAVGHGVYMTAVSTIDRLYAEACDRYGAVLPLFVTGGDSEIIARGLKMPHAVWRDMVYGGLEALFPVTQNECNGQMTGAPVVPPVESLEWLRKGLAFSSLL
;
A
#
# COMPACT_ATOMS: atom_id res chain seq x y z
N MET A 1 -1.62 22.65 10.60
CA MET A 1 -1.69 21.54 9.60
C MET A 1 -1.16 20.23 10.18
N ILE A 2 -1.50 19.09 9.58
CA ILE A 2 -0.95 17.76 9.90
C ILE A 2 -0.12 17.28 8.70
N LEU A 3 1.12 16.86 8.94
CA LEU A 3 2.00 16.28 7.92
C LEU A 3 2.13 14.77 8.15
N ASP A 4 1.69 13.97 7.19
CA ASP A 4 1.93 12.53 7.21
C ASP A 4 3.11 12.20 6.28
N LEU A 5 4.06 11.42 6.76
CA LEU A 5 5.26 10.99 6.05
C LEU A 5 5.26 9.46 5.91
N ASP A 6 5.59 8.99 4.71
CA ASP A 6 5.87 7.59 4.41
C ASP A 6 7.27 7.47 3.80
N ILE A 7 8.23 7.07 4.62
CA ILE A 7 9.66 7.05 4.31
C ILE A 7 10.03 5.63 3.88
N GLY A 8 9.95 5.39 2.57
CA GLY A 8 10.33 4.13 1.93
C GLY A 8 11.84 4.03 1.67
N ASN A 9 12.29 2.88 1.16
CA ASN A 9 13.70 2.68 0.79
C ASN A 9 14.12 3.41 -0.51
N THR A 10 13.16 3.79 -1.34
CA THR A 10 13.41 4.40 -2.66
C THR A 10 12.90 5.82 -2.73
N LEU A 11 11.64 6.00 -2.34
CA LEU A 11 10.97 7.29 -2.33
C LEU A 11 10.42 7.53 -0.92
N SER A 12 10.54 8.76 -0.47
CA SER A 12 9.85 9.25 0.70
C SER A 12 8.70 10.13 0.23
N LYS A 13 7.49 9.75 0.62
CA LYS A 13 6.25 10.41 0.22
C LYS A 13 5.67 11.17 1.40
N TRP A 14 4.91 12.22 1.10
CA TRP A 14 4.21 12.96 2.13
C TRP A 14 2.85 13.47 1.66
N ARG A 15 1.96 13.72 2.61
CA ARG A 15 0.76 14.52 2.40
C ARG A 15 0.58 15.54 3.52
N LEU A 16 0.10 16.72 3.13
CA LEU A 16 -0.25 17.81 4.05
C LEU A 16 -1.77 17.90 4.14
N LYS A 17 -2.30 17.80 5.36
CA LYS A 17 -3.73 17.84 5.64
C LYS A 17 -4.08 19.00 6.57
N GLU A 18 -5.20 19.64 6.29
CA GLU A 18 -5.76 20.66 7.17
C GLU A 18 -6.55 20.02 8.31
N ARG A 19 -6.20 20.39 9.55
CA ARG A 19 -6.75 19.78 10.76
C ARG A 19 -8.24 20.06 10.96
N SER A 20 -8.68 21.28 10.63
CA SER A 20 -10.06 21.73 10.84
C SER A 20 -11.05 21.16 9.82
N SER A 21 -10.66 21.09 8.54
CA SER A 21 -11.54 20.66 7.45
C SER A 21 -11.34 19.20 7.03
N ASN A 22 -10.30 18.54 7.55
CA ASN A 22 -9.87 17.20 7.14
C ASN A 22 -9.49 17.08 5.65
N GLN A 23 -9.27 18.21 4.96
CA GLN A 23 -8.93 18.24 3.54
C GLN A 23 -7.43 18.08 3.31
N ILE A 24 -7.09 17.27 2.30
CA ILE A 24 -5.70 17.15 1.83
C ILE A 24 -5.38 18.37 0.98
N LYS A 25 -4.39 19.16 1.41
CA LYS A 25 -3.98 20.41 0.75
C LYS A 25 -2.86 20.19 -0.25
N ALA A 26 -1.95 19.27 0.03
CA ALA A 26 -0.82 18.98 -0.85
C ALA A 26 -0.31 17.54 -0.66
N ARG A 27 0.39 17.05 -1.68
CA ARG A 27 1.14 15.79 -1.65
C ARG A 27 2.47 16.01 -2.33
N GLY A 28 3.47 15.23 -1.96
CA GLY A 28 4.76 15.22 -2.64
C GLY A 28 5.48 13.90 -2.46
N ALA A 29 6.50 13.72 -3.28
CA ALA A 29 7.41 12.58 -3.22
C ALA A 29 8.80 13.04 -3.61
N VAL A 30 9.79 12.61 -2.84
CA VAL A 30 11.21 12.85 -3.10
C VAL A 30 11.96 11.53 -3.05
N TRP A 31 13.13 11.47 -3.69
CA TRP A 31 14.04 10.35 -3.47
C TRP A 31 14.41 10.27 -2.00
N THR A 32 14.49 9.08 -1.43
CA THR A 32 14.86 8.93 -0.02
C THR A 32 16.33 9.30 0.16
N HIS A 33 16.58 10.28 1.02
CA HIS A 33 17.89 10.73 1.46
C HIS A 33 17.84 11.11 2.94
N GLU A 34 19.00 11.32 3.54
CA GLU A 34 19.16 11.50 4.99
C GLU A 34 18.63 12.87 5.46
N GLU A 35 18.88 13.93 4.69
CA GLU A 35 18.53 15.30 5.05
C GLU A 35 17.37 15.88 4.24
N TRP A 36 16.31 16.36 4.90
CA TRP A 36 15.18 17.01 4.22
C TRP A 36 15.27 18.53 4.27
N ARG A 37 14.87 19.21 3.19
CA ARG A 37 14.78 20.68 3.13
C ARG A 37 13.32 21.16 3.21
N PRO A 38 12.88 21.73 4.35
CA PRO A 38 11.57 22.37 4.44
C PRO A 38 11.40 23.52 3.44
N GLY A 39 10.27 23.57 2.76
CA GLY A 39 9.98 24.51 1.68
C GLY A 39 10.42 24.04 0.29
N GLU A 40 11.26 23.00 0.20
CA GLU A 40 11.70 22.37 -1.05
C GLU A 40 11.19 20.91 -1.11
N ASP A 41 11.66 20.05 -0.22
CA ASP A 41 11.36 18.61 -0.22
C ASP A 41 10.04 18.27 0.48
N ILE A 42 9.74 19.03 1.55
CA ILE A 42 8.51 18.93 2.36
C ILE A 42 7.93 20.33 2.56
N PRO A 43 6.65 20.44 2.95
CA PRO A 43 6.04 21.72 3.26
C PRO A 43 6.82 22.51 4.31
N ASP A 44 6.65 23.83 4.31
CA ASP A 44 7.12 24.66 5.39
C ASP A 44 6.54 24.16 6.73
N LEU A 45 7.43 23.90 7.68
CA LEU A 45 7.05 23.37 8.99
C LEU A 45 6.43 24.43 9.90
N GLY A 46 6.58 25.73 9.59
CA GLY A 46 5.97 26.82 10.37
C GLY A 46 4.43 26.76 10.43
N ILE A 47 3.79 26.04 9.52
CA ILE A 47 2.34 25.81 9.49
C ILE A 47 1.92 24.41 9.98
N VAL A 48 2.88 23.55 10.36
CA VAL A 48 2.66 22.16 10.75
C VAL A 48 2.64 22.04 12.27
N GLU A 49 1.57 21.46 12.81
CA GLU A 49 1.38 21.26 14.25
C GLU A 49 1.78 19.85 14.67
N VAL A 50 1.43 18.85 13.84
CA VAL A 50 1.58 17.43 14.12
C VAL A 50 2.20 16.76 12.91
N VAL A 51 3.15 15.88 13.15
CA VAL A 51 3.73 14.99 12.15
C VAL A 51 3.46 13.54 12.52
N ARG A 52 3.11 12.70 11.55
CA ARG A 52 3.04 11.23 11.70
C ARG A 52 3.97 10.58 10.69
N ILE A 53 4.68 9.54 11.10
CA ILE A 53 5.75 8.94 10.31
C ILE A 53 5.57 7.43 10.22
N SER A 54 5.50 6.93 8.99
CA SER A 54 5.82 5.56 8.59
C SER A 54 7.26 5.56 8.09
N ASN A 55 8.10 4.62 8.53
CA ASN A 55 9.48 4.49 8.08
C ASN A 55 9.90 3.03 7.95
N VAL A 56 10.26 2.63 6.74
CA VAL A 56 10.93 1.35 6.42
C VAL A 56 12.33 1.54 5.85
N ALA A 57 12.78 2.80 5.74
CA ALA A 57 14.15 3.13 5.42
C ALA A 57 15.09 2.87 6.60
N ARG A 58 16.40 3.09 6.37
CA ARG A 58 17.45 2.92 7.37
C ARG A 58 17.20 3.79 8.60
N SER A 59 17.67 3.34 9.77
CA SER A 59 17.38 3.99 11.06
C SER A 59 17.94 5.40 11.15
N GLU A 60 19.06 5.67 10.47
CA GLU A 60 19.72 6.96 10.39
C GLU A 60 18.78 8.03 9.81
N VAL A 61 18.07 7.69 8.71
CA VAL A 61 17.08 8.58 8.07
C VAL A 61 15.99 8.97 9.07
N LEU A 62 15.49 8.01 9.85
CA LEU A 62 14.47 8.28 10.86
C LEU A 62 14.99 9.15 12.00
N ILE A 63 16.20 8.87 12.51
CA ILE A 63 16.82 9.61 13.62
C ILE A 63 16.99 11.08 13.23
N GLU A 64 17.54 11.35 12.04
CA GLU A 64 17.74 12.70 11.54
C GLU A 64 16.43 13.42 11.27
N THR A 65 15.48 12.74 10.62
CA THR A 65 14.14 13.29 10.33
C THR A 65 13.44 13.68 11.64
N VAL A 66 13.40 12.79 12.63
CA VAL A 66 12.77 13.08 13.94
C VAL A 66 13.52 14.21 14.66
N GLY A 67 14.85 14.20 14.66
CA GLY A 67 15.66 15.24 15.31
C GLY A 67 15.50 16.64 14.70
N MET A 68 15.20 16.71 13.40
CA MET A 68 14.84 17.95 12.70
C MET A 68 13.42 18.40 13.04
N LEU A 69 12.46 17.48 12.98
CA LEU A 69 11.03 17.77 13.19
C LEU A 69 10.71 18.16 14.64
N SER A 70 11.27 17.45 15.63
CA SER A 70 10.98 17.67 17.04
C SER A 70 11.39 19.05 17.55
N LYS A 71 12.25 19.76 16.81
CA LYS A 71 12.67 21.15 17.10
C LYS A 71 11.70 22.19 16.54
N ARG A 72 10.81 21.81 15.63
CA ARG A 72 10.01 22.73 14.81
C ARG A 72 8.50 22.50 14.89
N VAL A 73 8.06 21.31 15.29
CA VAL A 73 6.62 20.96 15.41
C VAL A 73 6.28 20.55 16.84
N MET A 74 4.99 20.65 17.21
CA MET A 74 4.54 20.36 18.58
C MET A 74 4.53 18.87 18.91
N SER A 75 4.16 18.02 17.95
CA SER A 75 4.08 16.57 18.15
C SER A 75 4.59 15.80 16.95
N VAL A 76 5.37 14.75 17.21
CA VAL A 76 5.85 13.79 16.20
C VAL A 76 5.47 12.39 16.66
N HIS A 77 4.66 11.70 15.85
CA HIS A 77 4.28 10.31 16.07
C HIS A 77 5.02 9.42 15.07
N VAL A 78 5.63 8.35 15.57
CA VAL A 78 6.34 7.38 14.72
C VAL A 78 5.66 6.03 14.88
N ALA A 79 5.11 5.52 13.79
CA ALA A 79 4.47 4.21 13.78
C ALA A 79 5.50 3.10 13.96
N ARG A 80 5.07 2.01 14.59
CA ARG A 80 5.83 0.76 14.72
C ARG A 80 4.89 -0.41 14.49
N SER A 81 5.43 -1.51 14.00
CA SER A 81 4.71 -2.77 13.94
C SER A 81 4.62 -3.37 15.34
N GLU A 82 3.41 -3.50 15.84
CA GLU A 82 3.10 -3.98 17.19
C GLU A 82 2.50 -5.39 17.13
N SER A 83 2.43 -6.10 18.26
CA SER A 83 1.81 -7.43 18.32
C SER A 83 0.30 -7.38 18.10
N GLU A 84 -0.34 -6.29 18.50
CA GLU A 84 -1.76 -6.05 18.30
C GLU A 84 -2.03 -4.55 18.27
N ALA A 85 -2.86 -4.07 17.35
CA ALA A 85 -3.37 -2.71 17.36
C ALA A 85 -4.74 -2.63 16.69
N LEU A 86 -5.62 -1.78 17.22
CA LEU A 86 -6.93 -1.48 16.63
C LEU A 86 -7.80 -2.73 16.34
N GLY A 87 -7.66 -3.78 17.16
CA GLY A 87 -8.37 -5.04 17.00
C GLY A 87 -7.78 -6.00 15.97
N VAL A 88 -6.57 -5.74 15.47
CA VAL A 88 -5.80 -6.65 14.60
C VAL A 88 -4.63 -7.23 15.39
N ARG A 89 -4.51 -8.55 15.43
CA ARG A 89 -3.34 -9.28 15.94
C ARG A 89 -2.37 -9.52 14.78
N ASN A 90 -1.11 -9.11 14.94
CA ASN A 90 -0.06 -9.24 13.95
C ASN A 90 0.34 -10.72 13.76
N GLY A 91 0.38 -11.18 12.52
CA GLY A 91 0.64 -12.58 12.15
C GLY A 91 2.10 -12.98 12.09
N TYR A 92 3.04 -12.03 12.21
CA TYR A 92 4.46 -12.36 12.22
C TYR A 92 4.86 -13.00 13.55
N GLU A 93 5.71 -14.04 13.48
CA GLU A 93 6.35 -14.64 14.67
C GLU A 93 7.09 -13.59 15.52
N HIS A 94 7.67 -12.60 14.84
CA HIS A 94 8.28 -11.42 15.43
C HIS A 94 7.59 -10.17 14.87
N PRO A 95 6.56 -9.63 15.55
CA PRO A 95 5.75 -8.52 15.04
C PRO A 95 6.54 -7.29 14.59
N GLY A 96 7.64 -6.97 15.29
CA GLY A 96 8.51 -5.85 14.96
C GLY A 96 9.30 -5.99 13.64
N LEU A 97 9.29 -7.17 13.00
CA LEU A 97 9.91 -7.40 11.69
C LEU A 97 8.95 -7.17 10.52
N LEU A 98 7.65 -7.02 10.77
CA LEU A 98 6.70 -6.62 9.72
C LEU A 98 7.00 -5.17 9.32
N GLY A 99 7.11 -4.90 8.03
CA GLY A 99 7.22 -3.53 7.52
C GLY A 99 6.09 -2.65 8.04
N VAL A 100 6.41 -1.49 8.61
CA VAL A 100 5.40 -0.63 9.25
C VAL A 100 4.40 -0.07 8.25
N ASP A 101 4.81 0.16 7.01
CA ASP A 101 3.94 0.50 5.88
C ASP A 101 2.86 -0.56 5.65
N ARG A 102 3.25 -1.84 5.62
CA ARG A 102 2.35 -2.99 5.50
C ARG A 102 1.43 -3.09 6.71
N TRP A 103 1.96 -2.91 7.92
CA TRP A 103 1.17 -2.90 9.15
C TRP A 103 0.09 -1.82 9.12
N LEU A 104 0.45 -0.59 8.73
CA LEU A 104 -0.49 0.52 8.60
C LEU A 104 -1.55 0.26 7.53
N GLY A 105 -1.17 -0.32 6.39
CA GLY A 105 -2.12 -0.77 5.37
C GLY A 105 -3.13 -1.77 5.92
N VAL A 106 -2.65 -2.81 6.60
CA VAL A 106 -3.48 -3.81 7.29
C VAL A 106 -4.48 -3.15 8.25
N LEU A 107 -3.99 -2.26 9.12
CA LEU A 107 -4.83 -1.56 10.09
C LEU A 107 -5.90 -0.70 9.42
N ALA A 108 -5.55 0.02 8.35
CA ALA A 108 -6.49 0.84 7.59
C ALA A 108 -7.58 -0.01 6.91
N GLY A 109 -7.19 -1.09 6.24
CA GLY A 109 -8.12 -2.00 5.57
C GLY A 109 -9.09 -2.66 6.56
N TYR A 110 -8.57 -3.16 7.69
CA TYR A 110 -9.38 -3.79 8.73
C TYR A 110 -10.34 -2.80 9.39
N ARG A 111 -9.91 -1.56 9.64
CA ARG A 111 -10.79 -0.51 10.18
C ARG A 111 -11.98 -0.21 9.28
N LEU A 112 -11.84 -0.34 7.96
CA LEU A 112 -12.94 -0.13 7.02
C LEU A 112 -13.89 -1.32 6.89
N SER A 113 -13.39 -2.54 7.05
CA SER A 113 -14.10 -3.74 6.56
C SER A 113 -14.18 -4.92 7.52
N GLN A 114 -13.46 -4.87 8.65
CA GLN A 114 -13.37 -5.94 9.65
C GLN A 114 -12.90 -7.29 9.09
N GLY A 115 -12.11 -7.25 8.02
CA GLY A 115 -11.47 -8.39 7.35
C GLY A 115 -11.14 -7.96 5.92
N CYS A 116 -9.92 -8.16 5.45
CA CYS A 116 -9.49 -7.61 4.17
C CYS A 116 -8.27 -8.31 3.59
N VAL A 117 -8.07 -8.11 2.28
CA VAL A 117 -6.78 -8.27 1.62
C VAL A 117 -6.28 -6.89 1.22
N VAL A 118 -5.01 -6.61 1.53
CA VAL A 118 -4.34 -5.36 1.17
C VAL A 118 -3.21 -5.68 0.22
N VAL A 119 -3.17 -5.01 -0.94
CA VAL A 119 -2.08 -5.13 -1.90
C VAL A 119 -1.43 -3.76 -2.09
N ASP A 120 -0.16 -3.61 -1.74
CA ASP A 120 0.62 -2.41 -2.08
C ASP A 120 1.49 -2.68 -3.29
N CYS A 121 1.25 -1.96 -4.38
CA CYS A 121 1.97 -2.01 -5.64
C CYS A 121 3.00 -0.88 -5.72
N GLY A 122 4.09 -1.01 -4.97
CA GLY A 122 5.21 -0.05 -4.92
C GLY A 122 6.51 -0.60 -5.53
N SER A 123 7.65 -0.21 -4.96
CA SER A 123 8.97 -0.78 -5.33
C SER A 123 9.00 -2.31 -5.22
N ALA A 124 8.28 -2.84 -4.24
CA ALA A 124 7.85 -4.24 -4.15
C ALA A 124 6.32 -4.28 -4.24
N ILE A 125 5.78 -5.40 -4.72
CA ILE A 125 4.36 -5.71 -4.53
C ILE A 125 4.24 -6.48 -3.22
N THR A 126 3.41 -6.04 -2.29
CA THR A 126 3.11 -6.78 -1.06
C THR A 126 1.65 -7.14 -1.02
N MET A 127 1.31 -8.26 -0.39
CA MET A 127 -0.07 -8.69 -0.19
C MET A 127 -0.24 -9.21 1.23
N ASP A 128 -1.07 -8.58 2.03
CA ASP A 128 -1.36 -8.97 3.42
C ASP A 128 -2.83 -9.33 3.59
N ILE A 129 -3.10 -10.34 4.42
CA ILE A 129 -4.45 -10.91 4.59
C ILE A 129 -4.84 -10.81 6.05
N VAL A 130 -6.03 -10.26 6.32
CA VAL A 130 -6.63 -10.20 7.65
C VAL A 130 -8.01 -10.84 7.62
N LEU A 131 -8.22 -11.84 8.47
CA LEU A 131 -9.50 -12.52 8.61
C LEU A 131 -10.52 -11.69 9.41
N PRO A 132 -11.82 -12.01 9.27
CA PRO A 132 -12.82 -11.58 10.25
C PRO A 132 -12.40 -11.94 11.66
N GLY A 133 -12.49 -10.97 12.57
CA GLY A 133 -12.00 -11.10 13.96
C GLY A 133 -10.55 -10.64 14.17
N GLY A 134 -9.88 -10.14 13.13
CA GLY A 134 -8.65 -9.37 13.27
C GLY A 134 -7.37 -10.18 13.25
N GLU A 135 -7.41 -11.43 12.85
CA GLU A 135 -6.19 -12.22 12.67
C GLU A 135 -5.50 -11.86 11.35
N HIS A 136 -4.35 -11.17 11.43
CA HIS A 136 -3.45 -11.02 10.29
C HIS A 136 -2.71 -12.34 10.07
N LEU A 137 -2.79 -12.89 8.87
CA LEU A 137 -2.20 -14.18 8.51
C LEU A 137 -0.74 -14.05 8.03
N GLY A 138 -0.18 -12.84 8.07
CA GLY A 138 1.02 -12.51 7.32
C GLY A 138 0.70 -12.13 5.87
N GLY A 139 1.67 -12.36 4.98
CA GLY A 139 1.55 -11.92 3.61
C GLY A 139 2.71 -12.34 2.71
N TYR A 140 2.66 -11.83 1.49
CA TYR A 140 3.62 -12.10 0.41
C TYR A 140 4.36 -10.83 0.02
N ILE A 141 5.61 -10.98 -0.43
CA ILE A 141 6.43 -9.90 -1.00
C ILE A 141 6.94 -10.38 -2.36
N LEU A 142 6.67 -9.62 -3.40
CA LEU A 142 7.08 -9.85 -4.77
C LEU A 142 7.87 -8.65 -5.28
N PRO A 143 8.77 -8.82 -6.27
CA PRO A 143 9.39 -7.68 -6.93
C PRO A 143 8.32 -6.79 -7.57
N GLY A 144 8.46 -5.46 -7.47
CA GLY A 144 7.57 -4.53 -8.16
C GLY A 144 7.77 -4.56 -9.68
N LEU A 145 6.85 -3.94 -10.45
CA LEU A 145 6.89 -3.99 -11.92
C LEU A 145 8.22 -3.46 -12.49
N ARG A 146 8.74 -2.36 -11.93
CA ARG A 146 10.04 -1.80 -12.32
C ARG A 146 11.18 -2.77 -12.01
N LEU A 147 11.20 -3.35 -10.80
CA LEU A 147 12.26 -4.26 -10.37
C LEU A 147 12.28 -5.55 -11.21
N MET A 148 11.12 -6.10 -11.55
CA MET A 148 11.03 -7.27 -12.43
C MET A 148 11.68 -6.98 -13.80
N LYS A 149 11.40 -5.83 -14.40
CA LYS A 149 12.02 -5.43 -15.68
C LYS A 149 13.52 -5.25 -15.56
N GLU A 150 13.98 -4.55 -14.53
CA GLU A 150 15.40 -4.31 -14.28
C GLU A 150 16.17 -5.63 -14.09
N SER A 151 15.54 -6.63 -13.46
CA SER A 151 16.15 -7.94 -13.21
C SER A 151 16.50 -8.72 -14.49
N LEU A 152 15.80 -8.46 -15.60
CA LEU A 152 16.03 -9.14 -16.88
C LEU A 152 17.29 -8.63 -17.61
N ARG A 153 18.01 -7.65 -17.04
CA ARG A 153 19.30 -7.10 -17.55
C ARG A 153 19.28 -6.75 -19.04
N LEU A 154 18.12 -6.42 -19.58
CA LEU A 154 18.04 -5.90 -20.92
C LEU A 154 18.62 -4.49 -20.88
N ASN A 155 19.69 -4.23 -21.65
CA ASN A 155 20.21 -2.88 -21.93
C ASN A 155 19.18 -1.98 -22.67
N THR A 156 17.90 -2.35 -22.63
CA THR A 156 16.80 -1.55 -23.13
C THR A 156 16.48 -0.50 -22.08
N ARG A 157 16.88 0.75 -22.36
CA ARG A 157 16.40 1.95 -21.67
C ARG A 157 14.91 1.79 -21.36
N ASN A 158 14.55 1.88 -20.08
CA ASN A 158 13.20 1.99 -19.54
C ASN A 158 12.10 1.57 -20.52
N VAL A 159 11.76 0.28 -20.53
CA VAL A 159 10.50 -0.15 -21.14
C VAL A 159 9.39 0.41 -20.25
N PRO A 160 8.66 1.47 -20.64
CA PRO A 160 7.54 1.90 -19.83
C PRO A 160 6.46 0.80 -19.94
N ILE A 161 5.90 0.35 -18.82
CA ILE A 161 4.53 -0.18 -18.94
C ILE A 161 3.75 1.13 -18.88
N ASP A 162 3.24 1.52 -20.04
CA ASP A 162 2.47 2.75 -20.15
C ASP A 162 1.22 2.58 -19.28
N PRO A 163 1.00 3.45 -18.27
CA PRO A 163 -0.24 3.42 -17.49
C PRO A 163 -1.48 3.60 -18.35
N ASP A 164 -1.38 4.08 -19.59
CA ASP A 164 -2.47 4.16 -20.56
C ASP A 164 -2.59 2.93 -21.48
N SER A 165 -1.74 1.92 -21.29
CA SER A 165 -1.92 0.63 -21.98
C SER A 165 -3.22 -0.04 -21.56
N GLU A 166 -4.05 -0.34 -22.55
CA GLU A 166 -5.29 -1.10 -22.35
C GLU A 166 -4.98 -2.51 -21.80
N PRO A 167 -5.60 -2.97 -20.70
CA PRO A 167 -5.33 -4.28 -20.11
C PRO A 167 -5.50 -5.45 -21.09
N ALA A 168 -6.35 -5.28 -22.10
CA ALA A 168 -6.56 -6.27 -23.15
C ALA A 168 -5.30 -6.47 -24.02
N THR A 169 -4.50 -5.42 -24.26
CA THR A 169 -3.27 -5.53 -25.04
C THR A 169 -2.16 -6.20 -24.24
N LEU A 170 -2.12 -5.99 -22.93
CA LEU A 170 -1.13 -6.62 -22.03
C LEU A 170 -1.39 -8.11 -21.76
N ARG A 171 -2.60 -8.60 -22.06
CA ARG A 171 -3.02 -10.01 -21.88
C ARG A 171 -2.76 -10.91 -23.08
N VAL A 172 -2.36 -10.36 -24.23
CA VAL A 172 -2.01 -11.17 -25.41
C VAL A 172 -0.51 -11.44 -25.50
N PRO A 173 -0.05 -12.55 -26.11
CA PRO A 173 1.37 -12.79 -26.32
C PRO A 173 2.04 -11.64 -27.08
N GLY A 174 3.14 -11.11 -26.52
CA GLY A 174 3.92 -10.05 -27.14
C GLY A 174 4.54 -10.50 -28.46
N LYS A 175 4.52 -9.63 -29.47
CA LYS A 175 5.05 -9.93 -30.83
C LYS A 175 6.46 -9.38 -31.05
N LYS A 176 7.01 -8.68 -30.07
CA LYS A 176 8.38 -8.16 -30.01
C LYS A 176 8.92 -8.40 -28.61
N THR A 177 10.25 -8.48 -28.45
CA THR A 177 10.89 -8.71 -27.15
C THR A 177 10.43 -7.72 -26.08
N LEU A 178 10.27 -6.46 -26.45
CA LEU A 178 9.80 -5.40 -25.57
C LEU A 178 8.40 -5.69 -25.01
N ASP A 179 7.47 -6.04 -25.90
CA ASP A 179 6.09 -6.39 -25.56
C ASP A 179 6.06 -7.67 -24.73
N ALA A 180 6.82 -8.71 -25.12
CA ALA A 180 6.88 -9.97 -24.39
C ALA A 180 7.34 -9.79 -22.94
N VAL A 181 8.33 -8.91 -22.72
CA VAL A 181 8.80 -8.53 -21.38
C VAL A 181 7.74 -7.73 -20.62
N GLY A 182 7.19 -6.68 -21.24
CA GLY A 182 6.18 -5.83 -20.59
C GLY A 182 4.92 -6.61 -20.20
N HIS A 183 4.40 -7.42 -21.13
CA HIS A 183 3.22 -8.26 -20.93
C HIS A 183 3.52 -9.35 -19.88
N GLY A 184 4.69 -10.00 -19.95
CA GLY A 184 5.08 -11.02 -18.97
C GLY A 184 5.18 -10.47 -17.55
N VAL A 185 5.81 -9.31 -17.37
CA VAL A 185 5.92 -8.62 -16.06
C VAL A 185 4.54 -8.24 -15.53
N TYR A 186 3.71 -7.62 -16.36
CA TYR A 186 2.35 -7.25 -15.98
C TYR A 186 1.51 -8.47 -15.59
N MET A 187 1.48 -9.49 -16.44
CA MET A 187 0.72 -10.72 -16.22
C MET A 187 1.19 -11.48 -15.00
N THR A 188 2.49 -11.48 -14.70
CA THR A 188 3.03 -12.07 -13.47
C THR A 188 2.43 -11.40 -12.25
N ALA A 189 2.42 -10.07 -12.18
CA ALA A 189 1.88 -9.33 -11.05
C ALA A 189 0.37 -9.59 -10.85
N VAL A 190 -0.45 -9.34 -11.88
CA VAL A 190 -1.93 -9.44 -11.76
C VAL A 190 -2.39 -10.88 -11.54
N SER A 191 -1.79 -11.85 -12.22
CA SER A 191 -2.19 -13.26 -12.08
C SER A 191 -1.79 -13.81 -10.72
N THR A 192 -0.64 -13.38 -10.18
CA THR A 192 -0.22 -13.81 -8.84
C THR A 192 -1.13 -13.23 -7.76
N ILE A 193 -1.49 -11.95 -7.85
CA ILE A 193 -2.44 -11.33 -6.90
C ILE A 193 -3.79 -12.04 -6.95
N ASP A 194 -4.38 -12.22 -8.14
CA ASP A 194 -5.67 -12.92 -8.30
C ASP A 194 -5.60 -14.35 -7.74
N ARG A 195 -4.51 -15.08 -8.01
CA ARG A 195 -4.32 -16.46 -7.55
C ARG A 195 -4.20 -16.54 -6.03
N LEU A 196 -3.34 -15.73 -5.43
CA LEU A 196 -3.12 -15.70 -3.98
C LEU A 196 -4.39 -15.28 -3.24
N TYR A 197 -5.11 -14.28 -3.76
CA TYR A 197 -6.40 -13.87 -3.20
C TYR A 197 -7.40 -15.01 -3.21
N ALA A 198 -7.55 -15.68 -4.36
CA ALA A 198 -8.51 -16.75 -4.52
C ALA A 198 -8.16 -17.97 -3.64
N GLU A 199 -6.88 -18.36 -3.56
CA GLU A 199 -6.43 -19.43 -2.68
C GLU A 199 -6.64 -19.10 -1.19
N ALA A 200 -6.40 -17.85 -0.78
CA ALA A 200 -6.65 -17.43 0.59
C ALA A 200 -8.16 -17.50 0.91
N CYS A 201 -9.01 -16.94 0.05
CA CYS A 201 -10.45 -16.94 0.28
C CYS A 201 -11.02 -18.35 0.33
N ASP A 202 -10.57 -19.24 -0.55
CA ASP A 202 -11.01 -20.64 -0.56
C ASP A 202 -10.53 -21.42 0.67
N ARG A 203 -9.25 -21.28 1.04
CA ARG A 203 -8.65 -21.95 2.20
C ARG A 203 -9.36 -21.58 3.50
N TYR A 204 -9.68 -20.31 3.69
CA TYR A 204 -10.27 -19.81 4.93
C TYR A 204 -11.79 -19.66 4.88
N GLY A 205 -12.42 -20.01 3.75
CA GLY A 205 -13.88 -19.95 3.61
C GLY A 205 -14.45 -18.56 3.82
N ALA A 206 -13.72 -17.51 3.43
CA ALA A 206 -14.14 -16.13 3.58
C ALA A 206 -13.74 -15.31 2.34
N VAL A 207 -14.70 -14.67 1.69
CA VAL A 207 -14.41 -13.68 0.64
C VAL A 207 -14.19 -12.32 1.30
N LEU A 208 -13.02 -11.75 1.06
CA LEU A 208 -12.55 -10.55 1.76
C LEU A 208 -12.54 -9.35 0.81
N PRO A 209 -12.93 -8.13 1.25
CA PRO A 209 -12.68 -6.91 0.50
C PRO A 209 -11.20 -6.76 0.13
N LEU A 210 -10.94 -6.44 -1.14
CA LEU A 210 -9.59 -6.23 -1.67
C LEU A 210 -9.30 -4.74 -1.83
N PHE A 211 -8.27 -4.25 -1.14
CA PHE A 211 -7.77 -2.89 -1.28
C PHE A 211 -6.42 -2.89 -2.00
N VAL A 212 -6.26 -1.99 -2.97
CA VAL A 212 -5.04 -1.84 -3.76
C VAL A 212 -4.47 -0.45 -3.52
N THR A 213 -3.18 -0.36 -3.20
CA THR A 213 -2.47 0.90 -2.97
C THR A 213 -1.11 0.88 -3.66
N GLY A 214 -0.31 1.93 -3.47
CA GLY A 214 1.00 2.05 -4.10
C GLY A 214 0.99 2.83 -5.41
N GLY A 215 2.19 3.08 -5.95
CA GLY A 215 2.40 3.90 -7.15
C GLY A 215 1.89 3.23 -8.43
N ASP A 216 2.02 1.90 -8.51
CA ASP A 216 1.55 1.08 -9.62
C ASP A 216 0.13 0.52 -9.37
N SER A 217 -0.60 1.04 -8.39
CA SER A 217 -1.96 0.56 -8.04
C SER A 217 -2.92 0.61 -9.22
N GLU A 218 -2.99 1.74 -9.92
CA GLU A 218 -3.93 1.93 -11.03
C GLU A 218 -3.71 0.95 -12.17
N ILE A 219 -2.45 0.73 -12.53
CA ILE A 219 -2.13 -0.15 -13.65
C ILE A 219 -2.44 -1.61 -13.32
N ILE A 220 -2.12 -2.03 -12.09
CA ILE A 220 -2.45 -3.35 -11.57
C ILE A 220 -3.97 -3.52 -11.46
N ALA A 221 -4.68 -2.54 -10.90
CA ALA A 221 -6.13 -2.57 -10.69
C ALA A 221 -6.91 -2.87 -11.98
N ARG A 222 -6.53 -2.26 -13.11
CA ARG A 222 -7.15 -2.54 -14.41
C ARG A 222 -6.99 -4.00 -14.89
N GLY A 223 -6.04 -4.73 -14.30
CA GLY A 223 -5.71 -6.12 -14.60
C GLY A 223 -6.35 -7.15 -13.68
N LEU A 224 -6.78 -6.74 -12.48
CA LEU A 224 -7.37 -7.62 -11.49
C LEU A 224 -8.78 -8.05 -11.88
N LYS A 225 -9.13 -9.30 -11.56
CA LYS A 225 -10.47 -9.85 -11.83
C LYS A 225 -11.41 -9.71 -10.63
N MET A 226 -10.86 -9.63 -9.43
CA MET A 226 -11.63 -9.56 -8.19
C MET A 226 -12.15 -8.14 -7.96
N PRO A 227 -13.36 -7.95 -7.40
CA PRO A 227 -13.81 -6.64 -6.96
C PRO A 227 -12.81 -6.02 -5.99
N HIS A 228 -12.40 -4.79 -6.25
CA HIS A 228 -11.37 -4.12 -5.48
C HIS A 228 -11.61 -2.62 -5.42
N ALA A 229 -10.97 -1.95 -4.46
CA ALA A 229 -10.94 -0.51 -4.36
C ALA A 229 -9.49 -0.01 -4.32
N VAL A 230 -9.19 1.01 -5.14
CA VAL A 230 -7.89 1.68 -5.10
C VAL A 230 -7.90 2.75 -4.03
N TRP A 231 -6.93 2.72 -3.12
CA TRP A 231 -6.74 3.72 -2.07
C TRP A 231 -5.27 4.14 -1.97
N ARG A 232 -4.87 5.15 -2.77
CA ARG A 232 -3.46 5.58 -2.84
C ARG A 232 -2.90 6.14 -1.52
N ASP A 233 -3.75 6.67 -0.65
CA ASP A 233 -3.38 7.26 0.63
C ASP A 233 -3.52 6.27 1.81
N MET A 234 -3.59 4.96 1.53
CA MET A 234 -3.92 3.93 2.53
C MET A 234 -2.94 3.85 3.71
N VAL A 235 -1.63 3.95 3.46
CA VAL A 235 -0.62 3.98 4.55
C VAL A 235 -0.88 5.15 5.49
N TYR A 236 -1.24 6.32 4.94
CA TYR A 236 -1.59 7.47 5.75
C TYR A 236 -2.94 7.32 6.46
N GLY A 237 -3.90 6.60 5.87
CA GLY A 237 -5.12 6.16 6.56
C GLY A 237 -4.78 5.31 7.80
N GLY A 238 -3.79 4.42 7.69
CA GLY A 238 -3.27 3.67 8.83
C GLY A 238 -2.68 4.56 9.91
N LEU A 239 -1.92 5.59 9.53
CA LEU A 239 -1.38 6.59 10.47
C LEU A 239 -2.49 7.37 11.18
N GLU A 240 -3.56 7.73 10.47
CA GLU A 240 -4.74 8.37 11.05
C GLU A 240 -5.47 7.46 12.05
N ALA A 241 -5.62 6.19 11.70
CA ALA A 241 -6.28 5.22 12.55
C ALA A 241 -5.48 4.93 13.83
N LEU A 242 -4.14 4.90 13.72
CA LEU A 242 -3.24 4.62 14.83
C LEU A 242 -3.00 5.85 15.73
N PHE A 243 -2.90 7.04 15.12
CA PHE A 243 -2.66 8.31 15.82
C PHE A 243 -3.72 9.37 15.47
N PRO A 244 -4.97 9.18 15.93
CA PRO A 244 -6.05 10.11 15.65
C PRO A 244 -5.81 11.45 16.39
N VAL A 245 -5.86 12.55 15.64
CA VAL A 245 -5.71 13.94 16.14
C VAL A 245 -6.83 14.87 15.66
N THR A 246 -7.83 14.34 14.93
CA THR A 246 -9.09 15.01 14.57
C THR A 246 -10.31 14.19 15.00
N GLN A 247 -11.47 14.83 15.14
CA GLN A 247 -12.71 14.14 15.53
C GLN A 247 -13.13 13.07 14.53
N ASN A 248 -12.92 13.30 13.23
CA ASN A 248 -13.23 12.33 12.18
C ASN A 248 -12.39 11.05 12.35
N GLU A 249 -11.09 11.21 12.61
CA GLU A 249 -10.18 10.08 12.84
C GLU A 249 -10.55 9.31 14.12
N CYS A 250 -10.91 10.01 15.20
CA CYS A 250 -11.42 9.38 16.42
C CYS A 250 -12.71 8.57 16.16
N ASN A 251 -13.53 9.00 15.20
CA ASN A 251 -14.73 8.30 14.75
C ASN A 251 -14.44 7.19 13.72
N GLY A 252 -13.17 6.89 13.43
CA GLY A 252 -12.75 5.87 12.45
C GLY A 252 -12.87 6.31 10.99
N GLN A 253 -13.10 7.59 10.71
CA GLN A 253 -13.23 8.12 9.36
C GLN A 253 -11.87 8.59 8.83
N MET A 254 -11.23 7.73 8.05
CA MET A 254 -9.94 8.02 7.43
C MET A 254 -10.10 8.84 6.14
N THR A 255 -9.26 9.85 5.95
CA THR A 255 -9.33 10.75 4.79
C THR A 255 -8.97 10.03 3.50
N GLY A 256 -9.88 10.12 2.51
CA GLY A 256 -9.70 9.49 1.20
C GLY A 256 -9.96 7.99 1.19
N ALA A 257 -10.47 7.41 2.29
CA ALA A 257 -10.93 6.03 2.32
C ALA A 257 -11.96 5.76 1.20
N PRO A 258 -11.80 4.67 0.43
CA PRO A 258 -12.73 4.34 -0.63
C PRO A 258 -14.00 3.73 -0.03
N VAL A 259 -15.02 3.59 -0.88
CA VAL A 259 -16.13 2.68 -0.60
C VAL A 259 -15.58 1.25 -0.56
N VAL A 260 -15.96 0.49 0.48
CA VAL A 260 -15.57 -0.93 0.59
C VAL A 260 -16.15 -1.68 -0.61
N PRO A 261 -15.32 -2.39 -1.40
CA PRO A 261 -15.81 -3.13 -2.55
C PRO A 261 -16.76 -4.24 -2.08
N PRO A 262 -17.81 -4.55 -2.85
CA PRO A 262 -18.69 -5.67 -2.53
C PRO A 262 -17.90 -6.98 -2.55
N VAL A 263 -18.26 -7.89 -1.65
CA VAL A 263 -17.70 -9.25 -1.65
C VAL A 263 -18.62 -10.18 -2.44
N GLU A 264 -18.03 -10.94 -3.35
CA GLU A 264 -18.73 -12.00 -4.10
C GLU A 264 -18.92 -13.25 -3.24
N SER A 265 -19.71 -14.21 -3.74
CA SER A 265 -19.84 -15.50 -3.05
C SER A 265 -18.59 -16.38 -3.23
N LEU A 266 -18.30 -17.25 -2.25
CA LEU A 266 -17.25 -18.27 -2.40
C LEU A 266 -17.49 -19.17 -3.62
N GLU A 267 -18.76 -19.44 -3.95
CA GLU A 267 -19.11 -20.25 -5.12
C GLU A 267 -18.71 -19.56 -6.43
N TRP A 268 -18.92 -18.24 -6.52
CA TRP A 268 -18.47 -17.45 -7.68
C TRP A 268 -16.95 -17.53 -7.83
N LEU A 269 -16.22 -17.36 -6.73
CA LEU A 269 -14.75 -17.42 -6.72
C LEU A 269 -14.24 -18.81 -7.11
N ARG A 270 -14.85 -19.87 -6.56
CA ARG A 270 -14.55 -21.27 -6.90
C ARG A 270 -14.84 -21.61 -8.37
N LYS A 271 -15.90 -21.08 -8.96
CA LYS A 271 -16.16 -21.23 -10.40
C LYS A 271 -15.01 -20.65 -11.23
N GLY A 272 -14.46 -19.51 -10.82
CA GLY A 272 -13.26 -18.93 -11.44
C GLY A 272 -12.01 -19.81 -11.29
N LEU A 273 -11.80 -20.40 -10.11
CA LEU A 273 -10.67 -21.32 -9.85
C LEU A 273 -10.80 -22.67 -10.58
N ALA A 274 -12.01 -23.23 -10.69
CA ALA A 274 -12.24 -24.55 -11.28
C ALA A 274 -11.83 -24.63 -12.76
N PHE A 275 -11.88 -23.51 -13.50
CA PHE A 275 -11.34 -23.43 -14.86
C PHE A 275 -9.81 -23.54 -14.93
N SER A 276 -9.10 -23.32 -13.81
CA SER A 276 -7.63 -23.42 -13.73
C SER A 276 -7.12 -24.76 -13.18
N SER A 277 -7.97 -25.59 -12.57
CA SER A 277 -7.60 -26.91 -12.02
C SER A 277 -7.99 -28.09 -12.91
N LEU A 278 -8.62 -27.83 -14.06
CA LEU A 278 -8.97 -28.82 -15.09
C LEU A 278 -7.95 -28.87 -16.25
N LEU A 279 -6.81 -28.17 -16.10
CA LEU A 279 -5.62 -28.21 -16.97
C LEU A 279 -4.43 -28.71 -16.14
#